data_AF-M2SVH8-F1
#
_entry.id   AF-M2SVH8-F1
#
_cell.length_a   1.000
_cell.length_b   1.000
_cell.length_c   1.000
_cell.angle_alpha   90.00
_cell.angle_beta   90.00
_cell.angle_gamma   90.00
#
_symmetry.space_group_name_H-M   'P 1'
#
loop_
_entity.id
_entity.type
_entity.pdbx_description
1 polymer ?
#
loop_
_entity_poly.entity_id
_entity_poly.type
_entity_poly.pdbx_seq_one_letter_code
_entity_poly.pdbx_strand_id
1 'polypeptide(L)'
;MLQNTYYTSPSGDLSDSIMRTCFLLRSRIFTSTSSSPRTMHVIDLFAYFTTKDPLLQTAHPRLCDATATILSHTNIACITAFLNPSVQEFTYKREVEGRKGGTTLLIRRHRNSIIAGSYRNLGFSLQWSLYVRSRFNALGQWYDEYAAPACGTTPVVGGEVMWDVFTPDGVISGDGQRGSRCAEKADCGADATSQGAVGFRLKEGDGDGDGEDHGGKDAKLALYQSRMLARYLVWDVWVRLEGRYECRATWEADGEVNTVRLKRGLVGFDGDDDEDEEVSRQSEYCMSREADKRYV
;
A
#
# COMPACT_ATOMS: atom_id res chain seq x y z
N MET A 1 7.01 11.46 -27.41
CA MET A 1 7.18 10.17 -26.69
C MET A 1 7.91 10.44 -25.38
N LEU A 2 7.21 10.52 -24.26
CA LEU A 2 7.83 10.57 -22.93
C LEU A 2 7.87 9.14 -22.41
N GLN A 3 9.06 8.54 -22.48
CA GLN A 3 9.34 7.16 -22.08
C GLN A 3 9.36 7.04 -20.54
N ASN A 4 8.96 5.85 -20.06
CA ASN A 4 9.24 5.20 -18.77
C ASN A 4 9.77 6.09 -17.61
N THR A 5 9.13 6.00 -16.42
CA THR A 5 9.59 6.62 -15.15
C THR A 5 11.05 6.37 -14.78
N TYR A 6 11.72 5.42 -15.45
CA TYR A 6 13.17 5.30 -15.49
C TYR A 6 13.89 6.63 -15.80
N TYR A 7 13.33 7.45 -16.70
CA TYR A 7 13.99 8.62 -17.30
C TYR A 7 13.47 9.98 -16.82
N THR A 8 12.34 10.06 -16.10
CA THR A 8 11.69 11.35 -15.84
C THR A 8 12.27 12.15 -14.67
N SER A 9 13.05 11.55 -13.78
CA SER A 9 13.93 12.26 -12.82
C SER A 9 14.77 11.27 -11.99
N PRO A 10 15.86 10.71 -12.52
CA PRO A 10 16.65 9.71 -11.80
C PRO A 10 17.29 10.24 -10.51
N SER A 11 17.50 11.55 -10.43
CA SER A 11 18.03 12.30 -9.28
C SER A 11 16.97 12.76 -8.28
N GLY A 12 15.67 12.61 -8.60
CA GLY A 12 14.55 13.07 -7.77
C GLY A 12 13.92 14.39 -8.20
N ASP A 13 13.00 14.89 -7.37
CA ASP A 13 12.35 16.20 -7.50
C ASP A 13 12.32 16.98 -6.17
N LEU A 14 11.64 18.14 -6.17
CA LEU A 14 11.54 19.00 -4.99
C LEU A 14 10.86 18.30 -3.80
N SER A 15 9.83 17.49 -4.05
CA SER A 15 9.15 16.74 -2.98
C SER A 15 10.10 15.74 -2.34
N ASP A 16 10.95 15.07 -3.14
CA ASP A 16 11.97 14.17 -2.61
C ASP A 16 12.97 14.90 -1.70
N SER A 17 13.39 16.11 -2.10
CA SER A 17 14.29 16.94 -1.30
C SER A 17 13.65 17.38 0.01
N ILE A 18 12.36 17.72 0.01
CA ILE A 18 11.62 18.12 1.22
C ILE A 18 11.41 16.90 2.13
N MET A 19 10.99 15.76 1.57
CA MET A 19 10.74 14.52 2.33
C MET A 19 11.99 14.03 3.05
N ARG A 20 13.19 14.23 2.47
CA ARG A 20 14.46 13.87 3.11
C ARG A 20 14.64 14.50 4.51
N THR A 21 13.99 15.63 4.79
CA THR A 21 14.08 16.29 6.11
C THR A 21 13.32 15.56 7.22
N CYS A 22 12.44 14.62 6.88
CA CYS A 22 11.61 13.86 7.83
C CYS A 22 11.87 12.34 7.79
N PHE A 23 12.97 11.89 7.18
CA PHE A 23 13.37 10.49 7.25
C PHE A 23 14.13 10.20 8.55
N LEU A 24 13.80 9.08 9.18
CA LEU A 24 14.56 8.56 10.30
C LEU A 24 15.92 8.10 9.82
N LEU A 25 16.95 8.57 10.51
CA LEU A 25 18.33 8.19 10.25
C LEU A 25 18.67 6.91 11.04
N ARG A 26 19.70 6.20 10.58
CA ARG A 26 20.28 5.02 11.28
C ARG A 26 19.40 3.78 11.34
N SER A 27 18.51 3.58 10.37
CA SER A 27 17.90 2.26 10.20
C SER A 27 19.01 1.23 9.91
N ARG A 28 19.05 0.16 10.71
CA ARG A 28 19.94 -1.01 10.49
C ARG A 28 19.53 -1.82 9.27
N ILE A 29 18.27 -1.70 8.86
CA ILE A 29 17.67 -2.43 7.73
C ILE A 29 17.74 -1.59 6.46
N PHE A 30 17.17 -0.39 6.52
CA PHE A 30 17.08 0.53 5.39
C PHE A 30 18.25 1.51 5.46
N THR A 31 19.46 1.00 5.22
CA THR A 31 20.67 1.82 5.33
C THR A 31 20.61 2.97 4.32
N SER A 32 20.80 4.20 4.80
CA SER A 32 20.81 5.42 3.99
C SER A 32 22.09 5.58 3.14
N THR A 33 22.79 4.49 2.86
CA THR A 33 23.97 4.47 1.98
C THR A 33 23.63 4.85 0.54
N SER A 34 22.40 4.58 0.11
CA SER A 34 21.85 5.10 -1.14
C SER A 34 21.32 6.53 -0.93
N SER A 35 21.89 7.49 -1.65
CA SER A 35 21.37 8.86 -1.75
C SER A 35 20.18 8.98 -2.71
N SER A 36 19.72 7.88 -3.31
CA SER A 36 18.64 7.93 -4.28
C SER A 36 17.30 8.10 -3.58
N PRO A 37 16.45 9.03 -4.01
CA PRO A 37 15.09 9.12 -3.48
C PRO A 37 14.22 7.91 -3.87
N ARG A 38 14.70 7.06 -4.78
CA ARG A 38 13.98 5.86 -5.23
C ARG A 38 14.25 4.62 -4.36
N THR A 39 15.07 4.73 -3.32
CA THR A 39 15.26 3.65 -2.35
C THR A 39 14.33 3.81 -1.16
N MET A 40 14.16 2.73 -0.40
CA MET A 40 13.31 2.70 0.78
C MET A 40 13.92 3.52 1.92
N HIS A 41 13.17 4.48 2.46
CA HIS A 41 13.49 5.20 3.70
C HIS A 41 12.31 5.14 4.67
N VAL A 42 12.60 5.12 5.96
CA VAL A 42 11.57 5.15 7.00
C VAL A 42 11.24 6.60 7.34
N ILE A 43 9.96 6.95 7.31
CA ILE A 43 9.46 8.29 7.59
C ILE A 43 9.24 8.42 9.10
N ASP A 44 9.71 9.52 9.69
CA ASP A 44 9.29 9.95 11.01
C ASP A 44 7.84 10.44 10.92
N LEU A 45 6.89 9.55 11.27
CA LEU A 45 5.47 9.86 11.18
C LEU A 45 5.06 11.04 12.06
N PHE A 46 5.67 11.19 13.24
CA PHE A 46 5.36 12.29 14.14
C PHE A 46 5.82 13.61 13.51
N ALA A 47 7.08 13.69 13.07
CA ALA A 47 7.59 14.89 12.40
C ALA A 47 6.78 15.22 11.12
N TYR A 48 6.44 14.21 10.32
CA TYR A 48 5.70 14.39 9.07
C TYR A 48 4.27 14.91 9.30
N PHE A 49 3.50 14.34 10.25
CA PHE A 49 2.09 14.71 10.44
C PHE A 49 1.86 15.89 11.40
N THR A 50 2.84 16.24 12.24
CA THR A 50 2.73 17.37 13.18
C THR A 50 3.47 18.63 12.72
N THR A 51 4.13 18.59 11.56
CA THR A 51 4.89 19.71 11.02
C THR A 51 4.04 20.97 10.79
N LYS A 52 4.67 22.12 11.04
CA LYS A 52 4.13 23.45 10.69
C LYS A 52 4.75 24.01 9.41
N ASP A 53 5.74 23.33 8.84
CA ASP A 53 6.36 23.75 7.58
C ASP A 53 5.38 23.51 6.41
N PRO A 54 4.92 24.57 5.72
CA PRO A 54 3.98 24.42 4.60
C PRO A 54 4.58 23.59 3.44
N LEU A 55 5.90 23.59 3.26
CA LEU A 55 6.55 22.79 2.22
C LEU A 55 6.40 21.31 2.53
N LEU A 56 6.69 20.89 3.76
CA LEU A 56 6.54 19.48 4.17
C LEU A 56 5.08 19.02 4.17
N GLN A 57 4.11 19.90 4.49
CA GLN A 57 2.68 19.58 4.42
C GLN A 57 2.20 19.25 2.99
N THR A 58 2.84 19.86 1.98
CA THR A 58 2.52 19.64 0.56
C THR A 58 3.37 18.56 -0.09
N ALA A 59 4.50 18.18 0.54
CA ALA A 59 5.34 17.09 0.07
C ALA A 59 4.70 15.73 0.37
N HIS A 60 4.84 14.80 -0.57
CA HIS A 60 4.32 13.45 -0.45
C HIS A 60 5.44 12.42 -0.58
N PRO A 61 5.45 11.37 0.28
CA PRO A 61 6.45 10.31 0.20
C PRO A 61 6.29 9.50 -1.08
N ARG A 62 7.36 8.82 -1.50
CA ARG A 62 7.25 7.78 -2.53
C ARG A 62 6.67 6.50 -1.94
N LEU A 63 6.15 5.63 -2.81
CA LEU A 63 5.60 4.34 -2.40
C LEU A 63 6.63 3.45 -1.69
N CYS A 64 7.90 3.51 -2.10
CA CYS A 64 8.99 2.79 -1.42
C CYS A 64 9.14 3.25 0.03
N ASP A 65 9.09 4.55 0.30
CA ASP A 65 9.22 5.10 1.66
C ASP A 65 8.02 4.71 2.54
N ALA A 66 6.82 4.81 1.98
CA ALA A 66 5.61 4.37 2.68
C ALA A 66 5.66 2.87 2.99
N THR A 67 6.09 2.04 2.03
CA THR A 67 6.25 0.59 2.20
C THR A 67 7.24 0.29 3.33
N ALA A 68 8.43 0.89 3.30
CA ALA A 68 9.44 0.72 4.34
C ALA A 68 8.90 1.10 5.72
N THR A 69 8.22 2.24 5.81
CA THR A 69 7.64 2.74 7.07
C THR A 69 6.58 1.78 7.63
N ILE A 70 5.68 1.28 6.79
CA ILE A 70 4.63 0.33 7.21
C ILE A 70 5.27 -0.97 7.70
N LEU A 71 6.21 -1.52 6.95
CA LEU A 71 6.85 -2.78 7.31
C LEU A 71 7.70 -2.61 8.59
N SER A 72 8.36 -1.48 8.80
CA SER A 72 9.08 -1.17 10.06
C SER A 72 8.19 -1.16 11.31
N HIS A 73 6.89 -0.86 11.17
CA HIS A 73 5.92 -0.93 12.27
C HIS A 73 5.33 -2.34 12.50
N THR A 74 5.82 -3.37 11.80
CA THR A 74 5.34 -4.75 11.92
C THR A 74 6.27 -5.60 12.80
N ASN A 75 7.11 -6.45 12.20
CA ASN A 75 8.15 -7.20 12.86
C ASN A 75 9.33 -7.44 11.90
N ILE A 76 10.47 -7.88 12.43
CA ILE A 76 11.68 -8.13 11.62
C ILE A 76 11.47 -9.22 10.56
N ALA A 77 10.69 -10.25 10.87
CA ALA A 77 10.39 -11.35 9.97
C ALA A 77 9.66 -10.89 8.70
N CYS A 78 8.67 -10.01 8.86
CA CYS A 78 7.91 -9.40 7.77
C CYS A 78 8.82 -8.62 6.81
N ILE A 79 9.68 -7.75 7.36
CA ILE A 79 10.61 -6.95 6.55
C ILE A 79 11.63 -7.85 5.85
N THR A 80 12.16 -8.85 6.56
CA THR A 80 13.13 -9.81 6.04
C THR A 80 12.53 -10.60 4.88
N ALA A 81 11.30 -11.10 5.03
CA ALA A 81 10.58 -11.81 3.97
C ALA A 81 10.33 -10.92 2.75
N PHE A 82 9.94 -9.65 2.97
CA PHE A 82 9.75 -8.70 1.88
C PHE A 82 11.05 -8.44 1.10
N LEU A 83 12.16 -8.24 1.79
CA LEU A 83 13.47 -7.92 1.19
C LEU A 83 14.20 -9.14 0.63
N ASN A 84 13.80 -10.36 1.00
CA ASN A 84 14.45 -11.59 0.56
C ASN A 84 14.17 -11.87 -0.93
N PRO A 85 15.17 -11.84 -1.82
CA PRO A 85 14.97 -12.10 -3.25
C PRO A 85 14.55 -13.54 -3.56
N SER A 86 14.79 -14.48 -2.65
CA SER A 86 14.36 -15.88 -2.80
C SER A 86 12.86 -16.04 -2.65
N VAL A 87 12.20 -15.15 -1.88
CA VAL A 87 10.74 -15.15 -1.73
C VAL A 87 10.12 -14.70 -3.05
N GLN A 88 9.30 -15.56 -3.66
CA GLN A 88 8.68 -15.30 -4.96
C GLN A 88 7.50 -14.37 -4.81
N GLU A 89 6.66 -14.63 -3.81
CA GLU A 89 5.47 -13.85 -3.51
C GLU A 89 5.45 -13.45 -2.05
N PHE A 90 5.28 -12.16 -1.83
CA PHE A 90 5.00 -11.59 -0.51
C PHE A 90 3.72 -10.77 -0.60
N THR A 91 2.83 -10.91 0.37
CA THR A 91 1.60 -10.13 0.44
C THR A 91 1.38 -9.60 1.85
N TYR A 92 1.40 -8.29 2.02
CA TYR A 92 0.95 -7.61 3.23
C TYR A 92 -0.46 -7.10 3.02
N LYS A 93 -1.37 -7.48 3.92
CA LYS A 93 -2.76 -7.02 3.97
C LYS A 93 -3.02 -6.39 5.32
N ARG A 94 -3.89 -5.38 5.30
CA ARG A 94 -4.36 -4.78 6.54
C ARG A 94 -5.82 -4.40 6.45
N GLU A 95 -6.56 -4.82 7.46
CA GLU A 95 -8.01 -4.71 7.54
C GLU A 95 -8.40 -4.02 8.84
N VAL A 96 -9.57 -3.37 8.84
CA VAL A 96 -10.17 -2.82 10.08
C VAL A 96 -10.93 -3.95 10.75
N GLU A 97 -10.63 -4.21 12.02
CA GLU A 97 -11.27 -5.27 12.77
C GLU A 97 -12.77 -4.98 12.96
N GLY A 98 -13.59 -6.04 12.91
CA GLY A 98 -15.04 -5.93 13.06
C GLY A 98 -15.81 -5.38 11.85
N ARG A 99 -15.13 -4.97 10.76
CA ARG A 99 -15.78 -4.50 9.52
C ARG A 99 -15.56 -5.49 8.36
N LYS A 100 -16.36 -6.56 8.33
CA LYS A 100 -16.41 -7.47 7.17
C LYS A 100 -16.79 -6.67 5.91
N GLY A 101 -16.04 -6.85 4.83
CA GLY A 101 -16.22 -6.09 3.58
C GLY A 101 -15.71 -4.64 3.63
N GLY A 102 -14.95 -4.27 4.67
CA GLY A 102 -14.27 -2.99 4.76
C GLY A 102 -13.15 -2.82 3.73
N THR A 103 -12.57 -1.62 3.70
CA THR A 103 -11.40 -1.35 2.87
C THR A 103 -10.18 -2.10 3.42
N THR A 104 -9.54 -2.89 2.56
CA THR A 104 -8.27 -3.56 2.78
C THR A 104 -7.15 -2.77 2.11
N LEU A 105 -6.07 -2.51 2.85
CA LEU A 105 -4.82 -2.04 2.24
C LEU A 105 -3.96 -3.23 1.85
N LEU A 106 -3.28 -3.12 0.71
CA LEU A 106 -2.43 -4.16 0.16
C LEU A 106 -1.07 -3.62 -0.24
N ILE A 107 -0.03 -4.40 0.06
CA ILE A 107 1.27 -4.35 -0.60
C ILE A 107 1.62 -5.78 -1.00
N ARG A 108 1.59 -6.08 -2.29
CA ARG A 108 1.96 -7.39 -2.85
C ARG A 108 3.23 -7.23 -3.66
N ARG A 109 4.26 -8.01 -3.33
CA ARG A 109 5.46 -8.19 -4.15
C ARG A 109 5.40 -9.55 -4.83
N HIS A 110 5.51 -9.56 -6.14
CA HIS A 110 5.79 -10.77 -6.91
C HIS A 110 7.10 -10.56 -7.66
N ARG A 111 8.16 -11.26 -7.24
CA ARG A 111 9.54 -11.03 -7.68
C ARG A 111 9.95 -9.57 -7.51
N ASN A 112 10.12 -8.85 -8.63
CA ASN A 112 10.52 -7.43 -8.65
C ASN A 112 9.35 -6.48 -8.94
N SER A 113 8.12 -7.01 -9.03
CA SER A 113 6.90 -6.24 -9.27
C SER A 113 6.13 -6.05 -7.97
N ILE A 114 5.62 -4.85 -7.76
CA ILE A 114 4.85 -4.45 -6.59
C ILE A 114 3.48 -3.99 -7.06
N ILE A 115 2.43 -4.53 -6.47
CA ILE A 115 1.07 -4.00 -6.53
C ILE A 115 0.77 -3.42 -5.16
N ALA A 116 0.39 -2.15 -5.11
CA ALA A 116 -0.05 -1.51 -3.88
C ALA A 116 -1.37 -0.79 -4.10
N GLY A 117 -2.20 -0.73 -3.06
CA GLY A 117 -3.48 -0.05 -3.18
C GLY A 117 -4.41 -0.26 -2.01
N SER A 118 -5.63 0.21 -2.21
CA SER A 118 -6.75 0.01 -1.31
C SER A 118 -7.93 -0.55 -2.09
N TYR A 119 -8.55 -1.61 -1.57
CA TYR A 119 -9.67 -2.26 -2.23
C TYR A 119 -10.73 -2.73 -1.23
N ARG A 120 -11.93 -3.02 -1.74
CA ARG A 120 -12.96 -3.80 -1.04
C ARG A 120 -13.08 -5.16 -1.69
N ASN A 121 -13.12 -6.22 -0.89
CA ASN A 121 -13.34 -7.56 -1.39
C ASN A 121 -14.84 -7.83 -1.55
N LEU A 122 -15.30 -8.01 -2.80
CA LEU A 122 -16.70 -8.33 -3.12
C LEU A 122 -16.94 -9.84 -3.28
N GLY A 123 -15.93 -10.68 -2.99
CA GLY A 123 -15.97 -12.13 -3.16
C GLY A 123 -15.65 -12.59 -4.59
N PHE A 124 -16.24 -11.95 -5.59
CA PHE A 124 -16.00 -12.23 -7.02
C PHE A 124 -15.04 -11.23 -7.69
N SER A 125 -14.75 -10.11 -7.03
CA SER A 125 -13.80 -9.10 -7.50
C SER A 125 -13.25 -8.27 -6.35
N LEU A 126 -12.03 -7.77 -6.51
CA LEU A 126 -11.48 -6.69 -5.69
C LEU A 126 -11.85 -5.36 -6.33
N GLN A 127 -12.62 -4.53 -5.63
CA GLN A 127 -12.96 -3.18 -6.06
C GLN A 127 -11.93 -2.19 -5.50
N TRP A 128 -11.06 -1.68 -6.36
CA TRP A 128 -9.97 -0.78 -6.00
C TRP A 128 -10.43 0.67 -5.95
N SER A 129 -10.11 1.35 -4.85
CA SER A 129 -10.18 2.82 -4.75
C SER A 129 -8.86 3.47 -5.16
N LEU A 130 -7.73 2.79 -4.96
CA LEU A 130 -6.41 3.20 -5.41
C LEU A 130 -5.66 1.95 -5.87
N TYR A 131 -4.99 2.02 -7.02
CA TYR A 131 -4.21 0.91 -7.57
C TYR A 131 -2.96 1.46 -8.25
N VAL A 132 -1.80 0.98 -7.81
CA VAL A 132 -0.49 1.36 -8.34
C VAL A 132 0.32 0.09 -8.56
N ARG A 133 1.01 0.03 -9.69
CA ARG A 133 2.07 -0.94 -9.95
C ARG A 133 3.41 -0.25 -10.00
N SER A 134 4.36 -0.79 -9.26
CA SER A 134 5.73 -0.30 -9.18
C SER A 134 6.69 -1.46 -9.37
N ARG A 135 7.93 -1.18 -9.74
CA ARG A 135 9.00 -2.17 -9.82
C ARG A 135 10.26 -1.63 -9.22
N PHE A 136 11.17 -2.53 -8.85
CA PHE A 136 12.51 -2.15 -8.45
C PHE A 136 13.57 -2.84 -9.31
N ASN A 137 14.69 -2.14 -9.49
CA ASN A 137 15.85 -2.65 -10.22
C ASN A 137 16.81 -3.42 -9.30
N ALA A 138 17.90 -3.93 -9.86
CA ALA A 138 18.94 -4.65 -9.12
C ALA A 138 19.65 -3.80 -8.04
N LEU A 139 19.55 -2.46 -8.11
CA LEU A 139 20.06 -1.53 -7.11
C LEU A 139 19.02 -1.23 -6.00
N GLY A 140 17.85 -1.89 -6.04
CA GLY A 140 16.75 -1.64 -5.11
C GLY A 140 16.03 -0.30 -5.33
N GLN A 141 16.23 0.36 -6.47
CA GLN A 141 15.56 1.62 -6.80
C GLN A 141 14.20 1.35 -7.45
N TRP A 142 13.16 1.99 -6.90
CA TRP A 142 11.78 1.85 -7.31
C TRP A 142 11.39 2.83 -8.42
N TYR A 143 10.49 2.40 -9.29
CA TYR A 143 9.86 3.23 -10.31
C TYR A 143 8.42 2.77 -10.55
N ASP A 144 7.51 3.72 -10.69
CA ASP A 144 6.09 3.45 -10.89
C ASP A 144 5.85 3.12 -12.37
N GLU A 145 5.31 1.94 -12.65
CA GLU A 145 5.00 1.50 -14.03
C GLU A 145 3.59 1.88 -14.44
N TYR A 146 2.67 1.91 -13.49
CA TYR A 146 1.27 2.19 -13.74
C TYR A 146 0.61 2.75 -12.49
N ALA A 147 -0.29 3.70 -12.66
CA ALA A 147 -1.29 4.00 -11.65
C ALA A 147 -2.65 4.13 -12.30
N ALA A 148 -3.67 3.59 -11.63
CA ALA A 148 -5.03 3.69 -12.11
C ALA A 148 -5.49 5.16 -12.06
N PRO A 149 -5.99 5.72 -13.18
CA PRO A 149 -6.50 7.09 -13.21
C PRO A 149 -7.86 7.23 -12.50
N ALA A 150 -8.55 6.11 -12.28
CA ALA A 150 -9.85 6.01 -11.63
C ALA A 150 -9.92 4.76 -10.74
N CYS A 151 -11.05 4.57 -10.05
CA CYS A 151 -11.38 3.29 -9.43
C CYS A 151 -11.37 2.16 -10.48
N GLY A 152 -11.33 0.91 -10.04
CA GLY A 152 -11.37 -0.22 -10.97
C GLY A 152 -11.50 -1.54 -10.26
N THR A 153 -11.41 -2.62 -11.01
CA THR A 153 -11.63 -3.96 -10.49
C THR A 153 -10.55 -4.95 -10.93
N THR A 154 -10.25 -5.88 -10.03
CA THR A 154 -9.51 -7.10 -10.34
C THR A 154 -10.42 -8.30 -10.10
N PRO A 155 -10.65 -9.17 -11.09
CA PRO A 155 -11.56 -10.30 -10.92
C PRO A 155 -10.96 -11.38 -10.01
N VAL A 156 -11.86 -12.13 -9.36
CA VAL A 156 -11.55 -13.34 -8.60
C VAL A 156 -12.21 -14.52 -9.33
N VAL A 157 -11.40 -15.45 -9.84
CA VAL A 157 -11.86 -16.58 -10.65
C VAL A 157 -11.48 -17.87 -9.94
N GLY A 158 -12.46 -18.73 -9.64
CA GLY A 158 -12.19 -19.98 -8.92
C GLY A 158 -11.64 -19.78 -7.50
N GLY A 159 -11.82 -18.60 -6.89
CA GLY A 159 -11.24 -18.24 -5.61
C GLY A 159 -9.84 -17.61 -5.70
N GLU A 160 -9.24 -17.57 -6.90
CA GLU A 160 -7.93 -16.97 -7.13
C GLU A 160 -8.08 -15.53 -7.64
N VAL A 161 -7.31 -14.62 -7.06
CA VAL A 161 -7.28 -13.21 -7.51
C VAL A 161 -6.42 -13.12 -8.76
N MET A 162 -6.98 -12.59 -9.84
CA MET A 162 -6.26 -12.41 -11.11
C MET A 162 -5.40 -11.14 -11.06
N TRP A 163 -4.33 -11.14 -10.26
CA TRP A 163 -3.52 -9.94 -9.97
C TRP A 163 -2.96 -9.20 -11.20
N ASP A 164 -2.77 -9.91 -12.31
CA ASP A 164 -2.29 -9.33 -13.57
C ASP A 164 -3.39 -8.61 -14.36
N VAL A 165 -4.65 -8.73 -13.94
CA VAL A 165 -5.83 -8.14 -14.57
C VAL A 165 -6.35 -6.97 -13.73
N PHE A 166 -6.42 -5.80 -14.35
CA PHE A 166 -7.04 -4.61 -13.77
C PHE A 166 -7.90 -3.93 -14.83
N THR A 167 -9.16 -3.66 -14.49
CA THR A 167 -10.13 -2.97 -15.36
C THR A 167 -10.54 -1.65 -14.70
N PRO A 168 -10.15 -0.48 -15.22
CA PRO A 168 -10.59 0.79 -14.69
C PRO A 168 -12.10 1.00 -14.88
N ASP A 169 -12.76 1.57 -13.89
CA ASP A 169 -14.15 2.00 -13.96
C ASP A 169 -14.27 3.16 -14.96
N GLY A 170 -15.21 3.07 -15.89
CA GLY A 170 -15.48 4.12 -16.87
C GLY A 170 -14.73 3.98 -18.21
N VAL A 171 -13.93 2.93 -18.40
CA VAL A 171 -13.57 2.51 -19.76
C VAL A 171 -14.82 1.91 -20.39
N ILE A 172 -15.40 2.63 -21.35
CA ILE A 172 -16.50 2.13 -22.16
C ILE A 172 -15.93 1.00 -23.02
N SER A 173 -15.95 -0.24 -22.51
CA SER A 173 -16.00 -1.39 -23.39
C SER A 173 -17.20 -1.17 -24.31
N GLY A 174 -17.03 -1.33 -25.61
CA GLY A 174 -17.98 -0.94 -26.68
C GLY A 174 -19.40 -1.52 -26.62
N ASP A 175 -19.79 -2.19 -25.53
CA ASP A 175 -21.14 -2.66 -25.27
C ASP A 175 -21.74 -1.94 -24.06
N GLY A 176 -22.23 -0.72 -24.29
CA GLY A 176 -23.54 -0.22 -23.86
C GLY A 176 -24.02 -0.32 -22.40
N GLN A 177 -23.25 -0.76 -21.41
CA GLN A 177 -23.70 -0.81 -20.01
C GLN A 177 -23.10 0.33 -19.20
N ARG A 178 -23.96 1.33 -18.91
CA ARG A 178 -23.68 2.49 -18.07
C ARG A 178 -23.11 2.07 -16.72
N GLY A 179 -21.94 2.63 -16.42
CA GLY A 179 -21.15 2.39 -15.22
C GLY A 179 -21.87 2.67 -13.91
N SER A 180 -21.60 1.79 -12.96
CA SER A 180 -21.84 1.93 -11.53
C SER A 180 -21.19 3.21 -11.02
N ARG A 181 -21.98 4.09 -10.39
CA ARG A 181 -21.45 5.22 -9.62
C ARG A 181 -20.94 4.68 -8.29
N CYS A 182 -19.75 5.10 -7.88
CA CYS A 182 -19.27 4.92 -6.51
C CYS A 182 -20.38 5.36 -5.52
N ALA A 183 -20.78 4.43 -4.65
CA ALA A 183 -21.94 4.58 -3.79
C ALA A 183 -21.85 5.80 -2.87
N GLU A 184 -22.61 6.84 -3.20
CA GLU A 184 -23.37 7.57 -2.20
C GLU A 184 -24.50 6.68 -1.66
N LYS A 185 -24.78 6.84 -0.37
CA LYS A 185 -25.72 6.10 0.49
C LYS A 185 -26.88 5.32 -0.18
N ALA A 186 -26.98 4.06 0.25
CA ALA A 186 -28.14 3.17 0.40
C ALA A 186 -29.49 3.56 -0.25
N ASP A 187 -30.00 2.69 -1.13
CA ASP A 187 -31.29 2.03 -0.89
C ASP A 187 -31.48 0.76 -1.74
N CYS A 188 -32.45 -0.05 -1.31
CA CYS A 188 -32.83 -1.43 -1.64
C CYS A 188 -33.03 -1.82 -3.13
N GLY A 189 -32.88 -3.11 -3.46
CA GLY A 189 -33.50 -3.71 -4.67
C GLY A 189 -32.84 -5.00 -5.19
N ALA A 190 -33.65 -6.02 -5.50
CA ALA A 190 -33.27 -7.42 -5.74
C ALA A 190 -32.94 -7.82 -7.20
N ASP A 191 -32.34 -9.02 -7.29
CA ASP A 191 -32.49 -10.11 -8.28
C ASP A 191 -31.70 -10.20 -9.61
N ALA A 192 -31.02 -11.37 -9.71
CA ALA A 192 -30.80 -12.31 -10.83
C ALA A 192 -30.03 -11.81 -12.08
N THR A 193 -29.20 -12.57 -12.80
CA THR A 193 -29.21 -14.01 -13.13
C THR A 193 -27.82 -14.40 -13.70
N SER A 194 -27.46 -15.67 -13.61
CA SER A 194 -26.25 -16.30 -14.14
C SER A 194 -26.25 -16.49 -15.67
N GLN A 195 -25.05 -16.58 -16.27
CA GLN A 195 -24.63 -17.33 -17.48
C GLN A 195 -23.36 -16.64 -18.05
N GLY A 196 -22.29 -17.27 -18.51
CA GLY A 196 -21.87 -18.66 -18.68
C GLY A 196 -20.40 -18.61 -19.12
N ALA A 197 -19.63 -19.64 -18.76
CA ALA A 197 -18.22 -19.75 -19.08
C ALA A 197 -17.99 -20.06 -20.58
N VAL A 198 -17.06 -19.34 -21.21
CA VAL A 198 -16.31 -19.83 -22.38
C VAL A 198 -14.88 -19.25 -22.28
N GLY A 199 -13.90 -20.12 -22.03
CA GLY A 199 -12.49 -19.74 -22.07
C GLY A 199 -11.97 -19.61 -23.50
N PHE A 200 -10.84 -18.92 -23.70
CA PHE A 200 -9.82 -19.14 -24.75
C PHE A 200 -8.75 -18.03 -24.55
N ARG A 201 -7.57 -18.39 -24.03
CA ARG A 201 -6.31 -18.69 -24.75
C ARG A 201 -5.50 -17.44 -25.10
N LEU A 202 -4.33 -17.35 -24.44
CA LEU A 202 -3.23 -16.44 -24.75
C LEU A 202 -2.95 -16.41 -26.25
N LYS A 203 -2.99 -15.21 -26.82
CA LYS A 203 -2.35 -14.90 -28.09
C LYS A 203 -1.44 -13.71 -27.85
N GLU A 204 -0.14 -14.00 -27.69
CA GLU A 204 0.89 -13.04 -28.05
C GLU A 204 0.71 -12.76 -29.55
N GLY A 205 0.44 -11.52 -29.89
CA GLY A 205 0.26 -11.08 -31.26
C GLY A 205 0.62 -9.61 -31.34
N ASP A 206 1.80 -9.35 -31.90
CA ASP A 206 2.12 -8.10 -32.57
C ASP A 206 0.97 -7.74 -33.53
N GLY A 207 0.38 -6.58 -33.32
CA GLY A 207 -0.72 -6.08 -34.13
C GLY A 207 -1.02 -4.64 -33.77
N ASP A 208 -0.55 -3.72 -34.62
CA ASP A 208 -0.92 -2.30 -34.63
C ASP A 208 -2.44 -2.15 -34.55
N GLY A 209 -2.87 -1.48 -33.48
CA GLY A 209 -4.26 -1.15 -33.20
C GLY A 209 -4.29 0.10 -32.34
N ASP A 210 -4.31 1.24 -33.01
CA ASP A 210 -4.44 2.58 -32.42
C ASP A 210 -5.78 2.72 -31.68
N GLY A 211 -5.75 2.34 -30.41
CA GLY A 211 -6.73 2.68 -29.39
C GLY A 211 -5.94 3.05 -28.14
N GLU A 212 -5.38 4.26 -28.13
CA GLU A 212 -4.49 4.75 -27.08
C GLU A 212 -5.20 4.88 -25.72
N ASP A 213 -5.35 3.77 -24.99
CA ASP A 213 -5.64 3.78 -23.55
C ASP A 213 -4.33 4.05 -22.79
N HIS A 214 -3.87 5.30 -22.89
CA HIS A 214 -2.57 5.76 -22.39
C HIS A 214 -2.63 6.38 -20.98
N GLY A 215 -3.82 6.49 -20.37
CA GLY A 215 -4.01 7.27 -19.15
C GLY A 215 -3.08 6.84 -18.00
N GLY A 216 -3.09 5.55 -17.64
CA GLY A 216 -2.36 5.08 -16.47
C GLY A 216 -0.86 4.79 -16.67
N LYS A 217 -0.36 4.86 -17.91
CA LYS A 217 1.06 4.64 -18.25
C LYS A 217 1.85 5.96 -18.34
N ASP A 218 1.20 7.11 -18.24
CA ASP A 218 1.89 8.39 -18.13
C ASP A 218 2.74 8.41 -16.86
N ALA A 219 4.05 8.59 -17.03
CA ALA A 219 5.03 8.51 -15.96
C ALA A 219 4.81 9.55 -14.84
N LYS A 220 4.29 10.74 -15.19
CA LYS A 220 4.02 11.79 -14.21
C LYS A 220 2.75 11.48 -13.44
N LEU A 221 1.71 11.01 -14.12
CA LEU A 221 0.47 10.58 -13.46
C LEU A 221 0.74 9.40 -12.53
N ALA A 222 1.51 8.41 -13.00
CA ALA A 222 1.88 7.24 -12.21
C ALA A 222 2.60 7.64 -10.91
N LEU A 223 3.60 8.52 -11.01
CA LEU A 223 4.31 9.04 -9.84
C LEU A 223 3.39 9.86 -8.91
N TYR A 224 2.55 10.73 -9.47
CA TYR A 224 1.61 11.53 -8.68
C TYR A 224 0.64 10.67 -7.88
N GLN A 225 -0.02 9.71 -8.53
CA GLN A 225 -0.96 8.79 -7.89
C GLN A 225 -0.25 7.86 -6.89
N SER A 226 0.97 7.39 -7.22
CA SER A 226 1.82 6.63 -6.32
C SER A 226 2.11 7.38 -5.02
N ARG A 227 2.40 8.68 -5.11
CA ARG A 227 2.60 9.56 -3.94
C ARG A 227 1.32 9.80 -3.13
N MET A 228 0.18 9.98 -3.80
CA MET A 228 -1.12 10.10 -3.13
C MET A 228 -1.45 8.83 -2.34
N LEU A 229 -1.24 7.65 -2.96
CA LEU A 229 -1.38 6.37 -2.28
C LEU A 229 -0.39 6.24 -1.12
N ALA A 230 0.89 6.55 -1.33
CA ALA A 230 1.92 6.46 -0.31
C ALA A 230 1.53 7.27 0.94
N ARG A 231 1.12 8.53 0.77
CA ARG A 231 0.60 9.38 1.86
C ARG A 231 -0.60 8.76 2.56
N TYR A 232 -1.55 8.18 1.81
CA TYR A 232 -2.71 7.52 2.39
C TYR A 232 -2.30 6.32 3.25
N LEU A 233 -1.34 5.51 2.78
CA LEU A 233 -0.84 4.36 3.53
C LEU A 233 -0.17 4.78 4.85
N VAL A 234 0.70 5.81 4.84
CA VAL A 234 1.34 6.28 6.10
C VAL A 234 0.37 7.01 7.03
N TRP A 235 -0.60 7.76 6.50
CA TRP A 235 -1.62 8.41 7.31
C TRP A 235 -2.40 7.40 8.14
N ASP A 236 -2.74 6.28 7.53
CA ASP A 236 -3.56 5.29 8.19
C ASP A 236 -2.73 4.37 9.13
N VAL A 237 -1.41 4.32 9.02
CA VAL A 237 -0.54 3.85 10.13
C VAL A 237 -0.60 4.85 11.29
N TRP A 238 -0.36 6.14 11.02
CA TRP A 238 -0.32 7.19 12.03
C TRP A 238 -1.59 7.26 12.89
N VAL A 239 -2.77 7.34 12.25
CA VAL A 239 -4.07 7.40 12.95
C VAL A 239 -4.29 6.19 13.86
N ARG A 240 -3.70 5.03 13.54
CA ARG A 240 -3.84 3.81 14.35
C ARG A 240 -2.84 3.75 15.49
N LEU A 241 -1.62 4.23 15.31
CA LEU A 241 -0.68 4.37 16.42
C LEU A 241 -1.23 5.34 17.50
N GLU A 242 -2.07 6.29 17.09
CA GLU A 242 -2.84 7.15 18.01
C GLU A 242 -4.03 6.44 18.71
N GLY A 243 -4.30 5.16 18.42
CA GLY A 243 -5.29 4.34 19.14
C GLY A 243 -6.73 4.51 18.68
N ARG A 244 -6.99 5.07 17.49
CA ARG A 244 -8.36 5.34 17.04
C ARG A 244 -9.12 4.11 16.53
N TYR A 245 -8.43 3.02 16.16
CA TYR A 245 -9.02 1.78 15.65
C TYR A 245 -8.16 0.55 15.99
N GLU A 246 -8.78 -0.56 16.43
CA GLU A 246 -8.14 -1.88 16.49
C GLU A 246 -8.16 -2.53 15.11
N CYS A 247 -6.99 -3.02 14.68
CA CYS A 247 -6.83 -3.48 13.32
C CYS A 247 -5.84 -4.62 13.21
N ARG A 248 -6.12 -5.51 12.27
CA ARG A 248 -5.32 -6.70 12.01
C ARG A 248 -4.46 -6.48 10.77
N ALA A 249 -3.15 -6.67 10.93
CA ALA A 249 -2.24 -6.82 9.82
C ALA A 249 -1.92 -8.31 9.64
N THR A 250 -1.89 -8.76 8.40
CA THR A 250 -1.46 -10.10 8.03
C THR A 250 -0.45 -9.97 6.92
N TRP A 251 0.61 -10.77 6.97
CA TRP A 251 1.54 -10.88 5.86
C TRP A 251 1.75 -12.34 5.51
N GLU A 252 1.99 -12.60 4.25
CA GLU A 252 2.17 -13.92 3.68
C GLU A 252 3.44 -13.93 2.85
N ALA A 253 4.26 -14.97 2.97
CA ALA A 253 5.42 -15.19 2.13
C ALA A 253 5.37 -16.63 1.60
N ASP A 254 5.32 -16.79 0.27
CA ASP A 254 5.26 -18.09 -0.41
C ASP A 254 4.24 -19.09 0.18
N GLY A 255 3.06 -18.58 0.57
CA GLY A 255 1.97 -19.38 1.15
C GLY A 255 1.93 -19.45 2.69
N GLU A 256 2.99 -19.00 3.38
CA GLU A 256 3.02 -18.98 4.84
C GLU A 256 2.39 -17.70 5.41
N VAL A 257 1.19 -17.83 5.99
CA VAL A 257 0.41 -16.70 6.51
C VAL A 257 0.75 -16.42 7.98
N ASN A 258 1.12 -15.18 8.26
CA ASN A 258 1.44 -14.66 9.57
C ASN A 258 0.48 -13.53 9.95
N THR A 259 -0.01 -13.53 11.19
CA THR A 259 -0.82 -12.43 11.75
C THR A 259 0.01 -11.64 12.74
N VAL A 260 0.00 -10.31 12.62
CA VAL A 260 0.78 -9.43 13.48
C VAL A 260 -0.04 -8.24 13.94
N ARG A 261 0.26 -7.76 15.15
CA ARG A 261 -0.22 -6.47 15.65
C ARG A 261 0.83 -5.40 15.33
N LEU A 262 0.38 -4.25 14.85
CA LEU A 262 1.28 -3.12 14.63
C LEU A 262 1.84 -2.61 15.96
N LYS A 263 3.14 -2.31 15.99
CA LYS A 263 3.83 -1.75 17.15
C LYS A 263 4.08 -0.26 16.97
N ARG A 264 4.13 0.47 18.09
CA ARG A 264 4.60 1.87 18.10
C ARG A 264 6.11 1.94 17.88
N GLY A 265 6.86 0.98 18.43
CA GLY A 265 8.27 0.79 18.14
C GLY A 265 8.51 0.50 16.66
N LEU A 266 9.70 0.87 16.19
CA LEU A 266 10.14 0.71 14.81
C LEU A 266 11.27 -0.29 14.76
N VAL A 267 11.04 -1.38 14.04
CA VAL A 267 12.05 -2.41 13.86
C VAL A 267 13.23 -1.90 13.03
N GLY A 268 14.43 -2.21 13.49
CA GLY A 268 15.69 -1.82 12.88
C GLY A 268 16.27 -0.53 13.46
N PHE A 269 15.80 -0.06 14.62
CA PHE A 269 16.30 1.14 15.30
C PHE A 269 16.73 0.81 16.75
N ASP A 270 17.58 1.66 17.32
CA ASP A 270 18.10 1.44 18.68
C ASP A 270 16.95 1.54 19.70
N GLY A 271 16.79 0.51 20.55
CA GLY A 271 15.67 0.34 21.48
C GLY A 271 14.76 -0.86 21.21
N ASP A 272 15.04 -1.65 20.16
CA ASP A 272 14.25 -2.86 19.81
C ASP A 272 14.55 -4.12 20.65
N ASP A 273 15.60 -4.10 21.48
CA ASP A 273 16.14 -5.31 22.13
C ASP A 273 15.50 -5.68 23.48
N ASP A 274 14.55 -4.90 24.01
CA ASP A 274 14.08 -5.05 25.41
C ASP A 274 12.59 -5.44 25.60
N GLU A 275 11.86 -5.90 24.57
CA GLU A 275 10.39 -6.12 24.68
C GLU A 275 9.90 -7.58 24.54
N ASP A 276 10.69 -8.57 24.96
CA ASP A 276 10.16 -9.92 25.24
C ASP A 276 9.94 -10.18 26.75
N GLU A 277 10.20 -9.22 27.66
CA GLU A 277 9.99 -9.38 29.12
C GLU A 277 8.95 -8.45 29.79
N GLU A 278 8.33 -7.49 29.09
CA GLU A 278 7.42 -6.51 29.71
C GLU A 278 5.93 -6.90 29.75
N VAL A 279 5.58 -8.18 29.58
CA VAL A 279 4.18 -8.65 29.72
C VAL A 279 3.69 -8.61 31.19
N SER A 280 4.57 -8.39 32.18
CA SER A 280 4.18 -8.41 33.59
C SER A 280 4.07 -7.05 34.29
N ARG A 281 4.48 -5.92 33.69
CA ARG A 281 4.51 -4.61 34.39
C ARG A 281 3.49 -3.57 33.91
N GLN A 282 2.89 -3.73 32.73
CA GLN A 282 1.85 -2.79 32.26
C GLN A 282 0.44 -3.04 32.83
N SER A 283 0.21 -4.15 33.53
CA SER A 283 -1.07 -4.41 34.22
C SER A 283 -1.27 -3.53 35.46
N GLU A 284 -0.20 -3.10 36.13
CA GLU A 284 -0.31 -2.24 37.32
C GLU A 284 -0.55 -0.76 36.96
N TYR A 285 -0.07 -0.28 35.82
CA TYR A 285 -0.16 1.16 35.49
C TYR A 285 -1.52 1.58 34.91
N CYS A 286 -2.29 0.66 34.31
CA CYS A 286 -3.67 0.95 33.86
C CYS A 286 -4.68 0.91 35.01
N MET A 287 -4.44 0.16 36.08
CA MET A 287 -5.35 0.09 37.24
C MET A 287 -5.27 1.35 38.13
N SER A 288 -4.13 2.05 38.15
CA SER A 288 -3.97 3.27 38.97
C SER A 288 -4.68 4.51 38.42
N ARG A 289 -4.97 4.58 37.11
CA ARG A 289 -5.66 5.74 36.50
C ARG A 289 -7.18 5.67 36.56
N GLU A 290 -7.76 4.52 36.88
CA GLU A 290 -9.21 4.39 37.10
C GLU A 290 -9.64 4.61 38.55
N ALA A 291 -8.71 4.56 39.52
CA ALA A 291 -9.01 4.85 40.93
C ALA A 291 -9.16 6.36 41.22
N ASP A 292 -8.56 7.24 40.41
CA ASP A 292 -8.53 8.70 40.65
C ASP A 292 -9.68 9.48 40.00
N LYS A 293 -10.69 8.80 39.43
CA LYS A 293 -11.88 9.44 38.83
C LYS A 293 -13.19 9.20 39.59
N ARG A 294 -13.12 8.73 40.83
CA ARG A 294 -14.28 8.67 41.72
C ARG A 294 -13.99 9.44 43.00
N TYR A 295 -13.89 10.77 42.93
CA TYR A 295 -14.22 11.70 44.02
C TYR A 295 -14.01 13.13 43.50
N VAL A 296 -15.01 13.68 42.81
CA VAL A 296 -15.45 15.09 42.87
C VAL A 296 -16.94 15.10 42.58
#